data_AF-A0A9E1EWL7-F1
#
_entry.id   AF-A0A9E1EWL7-F1
#
_cell.length_a   1.000
_cell.length_b   1.000
_cell.length_c   1.000
_cell.angle_alpha   90.00
_cell.angle_beta   90.00
_cell.angle_gamma   90.00
#
_symmetry.space_group_name_H-M   'P 1'
#
loop_
_entity.id
_entity.type
_entity.pdbx_description
1 polymer ?
#
loop_
_entity_poly.entity_id
_entity_poly.type
_entity_poly.pdbx_seq_one_letter_code
_entity_poly.pdbx_strand_id
1 'polypeptide(L)'
;MSIEILTLGRFEPNDKAVNVALPVLAFECEATPPIENYLDAYEEAVLKLVSIGLSSHGIAGTMNATESLIEEILDNLEQKKYVEKEIGRPWKVTDDGKKYLSGEIGERESDNSQFGYMFVNAIKKDVLPFFSQGDINQIALFRGNALPAKLTVCGDEEKTFEPFTPKRVKLKEAYRRYFKNADTSKQYDDGDITLEEAIDLFEGLDSFDEEEDEPTTLADVAVKSKSALRDNMFIRALNCPPKRIYLTMRIIIDPQVPGGYRVESPFDFNGIDSTYFLRQIQWLAATDTTFLGNELVDTFLNREIKKMSPFYKTEEKDYSVFVLEKMPLLKVYKDRFTTIYDDMGRIYSLMQRQHSLIEKENIVNNISRSVVESLFNNFFRGIKKETLVNISGTAKSDLDYYGCKSLVQQLAQRTGLNAYNISWSHKYASLAIGRMSTTKGNSIVEKFINVIVLNYYLGTAETKRFLCKSNAQRMYDLADKLNQIRRKVSHDTDERFEPRDYEFYMTNVFELINGLLEAYKED
;
A
#
# COMPACT_ATOMS: atom_id res chain seq x y z
N MET A 1 -27.62 28.19 -11.18
CA MET A 1 -26.20 28.56 -11.42
C MET A 1 -25.47 27.32 -11.87
N SER A 2 -24.68 27.36 -12.93
CA SER A 2 -23.84 26.22 -13.33
C SER A 2 -22.67 26.10 -12.35
N ILE A 3 -22.52 24.94 -11.71
CA ILE A 3 -21.36 24.63 -10.87
C ILE A 3 -20.11 24.52 -11.76
N GLU A 4 -19.02 25.16 -11.37
CA GLU A 4 -17.77 25.20 -12.13
C GLU A 4 -17.08 23.84 -12.18
N ILE A 5 -16.41 23.55 -13.30
CA ILE A 5 -15.58 22.36 -13.50
C ILE A 5 -14.13 22.80 -13.66
N LEU A 6 -13.31 22.47 -12.67
CA LEU A 6 -11.90 22.84 -12.59
C LEU A 6 -11.02 21.71 -13.13
N THR A 7 -9.89 22.06 -13.74
CA THR A 7 -8.87 21.13 -14.22
C THR A 7 -7.57 21.40 -13.48
N LEU A 8 -7.21 20.49 -12.57
CA LEU A 8 -5.97 20.52 -11.79
C LEU A 8 -4.92 19.57 -12.39
N GLY A 9 -5.34 18.36 -12.80
CA GLY A 9 -4.46 17.38 -13.43
C GLY A 9 -4.10 17.69 -14.88
N ARG A 10 -2.99 17.10 -15.35
CA ARG A 10 -2.53 17.16 -16.74
C ARG A 10 -2.97 15.91 -17.49
N PHE A 11 -3.58 16.12 -18.65
CA PHE A 11 -4.25 15.05 -19.39
C PHE A 11 -3.73 14.99 -20.82
N GLU A 12 -2.98 13.93 -21.17
CA GLU A 12 -2.55 13.69 -22.54
C GLU A 12 -3.72 13.23 -23.42
N PRO A 13 -3.81 13.64 -24.71
CA PRO A 13 -4.89 13.21 -25.60
C PRO A 13 -5.04 11.70 -25.67
N ASN A 14 -6.26 11.19 -25.44
CA ASN A 14 -6.55 9.76 -25.50
C ASN A 14 -8.00 9.52 -25.96
N ASP A 15 -8.16 8.91 -27.13
CA ASP A 15 -9.47 8.66 -27.75
C ASP A 15 -10.34 7.65 -26.97
N LYS A 16 -9.73 6.88 -26.06
CA LYS A 16 -10.41 5.92 -25.18
C LYS A 16 -10.76 6.52 -23.81
N ALA A 17 -10.39 7.78 -23.57
CA ALA A 17 -10.66 8.45 -22.31
C ALA A 17 -12.03 9.14 -22.32
N VAL A 18 -12.76 8.95 -21.22
CA VAL A 18 -14.00 9.66 -20.91
C VAL A 18 -13.69 10.67 -19.82
N ASN A 19 -13.92 11.96 -20.10
CA ASN A 19 -13.80 13.01 -19.11
C ASN A 19 -14.96 12.92 -18.13
N VAL A 20 -14.65 12.89 -16.84
CA VAL A 20 -15.61 12.78 -15.74
C VAL A 20 -15.41 13.95 -14.78
N ALA A 21 -16.51 14.48 -14.27
CA ALA A 21 -16.53 15.56 -13.28
C ALA A 21 -16.86 14.99 -11.89
N LEU A 22 -15.86 14.94 -11.01
CA LEU A 22 -15.96 14.51 -9.62
C LEU A 22 -16.50 15.65 -8.74
N PRO A 23 -17.65 15.50 -8.06
CA PRO A 23 -18.20 16.55 -7.21
C PRO A 23 -17.43 16.66 -5.90
N VAL A 24 -16.97 17.87 -5.55
CA VAL A 24 -16.29 18.13 -4.28
C VAL A 24 -16.78 19.41 -3.61
N LEU A 25 -16.78 19.40 -2.28
CA LEU A 25 -16.94 20.61 -1.45
C LEU A 25 -15.54 21.12 -1.12
N ALA A 26 -15.20 22.32 -1.61
CA ALA A 26 -13.94 22.98 -1.32
C ALA A 26 -14.08 23.87 -0.08
N PHE A 27 -13.34 23.52 0.98
CA PHE A 27 -13.27 24.27 2.23
C PHE A 27 -12.03 25.14 2.22
N GLU A 28 -12.23 26.45 2.36
CA GLU A 28 -11.13 27.38 2.57
C GLU A 28 -10.51 27.13 3.94
N CYS A 29 -9.19 26.99 3.99
CA CYS A 29 -8.43 26.59 5.15
C CYS A 29 -7.23 27.51 5.34
N GLU A 30 -6.96 27.83 6.59
CA GLU A 30 -5.65 28.27 7.04
C GLU A 30 -4.86 27.03 7.47
N ALA A 31 -3.65 26.88 6.94
CA ALA A 31 -2.82 25.73 7.22
C ALA A 31 -1.36 26.13 7.39
N THR A 32 -0.63 25.38 8.19
CA THR A 32 0.78 25.61 8.45
C THR A 32 1.54 24.36 7.99
N PRO A 33 2.47 24.47 7.02
CA PRO A 33 3.24 23.32 6.55
C PRO A 33 4.08 22.74 7.71
N PRO A 34 4.39 21.44 7.68
CA PRO A 34 5.31 20.86 8.65
C PRO A 34 6.66 21.57 8.52
N ILE A 35 7.22 22.01 9.65
CA ILE A 35 8.61 22.40 9.69
C ILE A 35 9.42 21.12 9.53
N GLU A 36 10.33 21.09 8.54
CA GLU A 36 11.30 19.99 8.37
C GLU A 36 12.19 19.94 9.61
N ASN A 37 11.74 19.21 10.62
CA ASN A 37 12.46 19.00 11.87
C ASN A 37 13.49 17.88 11.73
N TYR A 38 13.63 17.25 10.56
CA TYR A 38 14.64 16.22 10.35
C TYR A 38 15.93 16.90 9.91
N LEU A 39 16.90 16.98 10.82
CA LEU A 39 18.26 17.27 10.42
C LEU A 39 18.84 16.01 9.78
N ASP A 40 19.50 16.16 8.65
CA ASP A 40 20.28 15.04 8.11
C ASP A 40 21.49 14.72 9.02
N ALA A 41 22.17 13.61 8.75
CA ALA A 41 23.29 13.16 9.58
C ALA A 41 24.45 14.17 9.66
N TYR A 42 24.63 15.00 8.62
CA TYR A 42 25.66 16.04 8.58
C TYR A 42 25.22 17.27 9.37
N GLU A 43 23.99 17.74 9.19
CA GLU A 43 23.40 18.84 9.95
C GLU A 43 23.35 18.53 11.45
N GLU A 44 22.98 17.31 11.84
CA GLU A 44 22.98 16.88 13.25
C GLU A 44 24.41 16.82 13.82
N ALA A 45 25.38 16.35 13.03
CA ALA A 45 26.77 16.33 13.44
C ALA A 45 27.33 17.75 13.62
N VAL A 46 27.03 18.66 12.70
CA VAL A 46 27.41 20.08 12.83
C VAL A 46 26.77 20.71 14.06
N LEU A 47 25.46 20.51 14.27
CA LEU A 47 24.76 21.03 15.46
C LEU A 47 25.38 20.52 16.77
N LYS A 48 25.74 19.22 16.82
CA LYS A 48 26.48 18.64 17.95
C LYS A 48 27.83 19.32 18.14
N LEU A 49 28.61 19.54 17.08
CA LEU A 49 29.94 20.15 17.16
C LEU A 49 29.89 21.63 17.57
N VAL A 50 28.86 22.37 17.15
CA VAL A 50 28.59 23.73 17.65
C VAL A 50 28.23 23.70 19.14
N SER A 51 27.48 22.70 19.60
CA SER A 51 27.10 22.57 21.03
C SER A 51 28.30 22.39 21.98
N ILE A 52 29.40 21.82 21.47
CA ILE A 52 30.68 21.65 22.19
C ILE A 52 31.63 22.85 21.99
N GLY A 53 31.21 23.88 21.26
CA GLY A 53 31.92 25.14 21.12
C GLY A 53 33.03 25.16 20.06
N LEU A 54 32.98 24.28 19.06
CA LEU A 54 33.93 24.32 17.95
C LEU A 54 33.63 25.48 16.99
N SER A 55 34.68 26.09 16.43
CA SER A 55 34.57 27.07 15.34
C SER A 55 34.29 26.37 14.00
N SER A 56 33.80 27.09 13.00
CA SER A 56 33.56 26.56 11.64
C SER A 56 34.78 25.82 11.08
N HIS A 57 35.97 26.40 11.24
CA HIS A 57 37.24 25.76 10.88
C HIS A 57 37.50 24.45 11.65
N GLY A 58 37.22 24.43 12.96
CA GLY A 58 37.38 23.23 13.79
C GLY A 58 36.37 22.13 13.45
N ILE A 59 35.14 22.50 13.10
CA ILE A 59 34.09 21.60 12.61
C ILE A 59 34.51 20.99 11.27
N ALA A 60 34.97 21.82 10.33
CA ALA A 60 35.46 21.37 9.03
C ALA A 60 36.60 20.35 9.16
N GLY A 61 37.56 20.62 10.05
CA GLY A 61 38.64 19.69 10.35
C GLY A 61 38.17 18.38 11.01
N THR A 62 37.13 18.43 11.84
CA THR A 62 36.59 17.25 12.53
C THR A 62 35.76 16.36 11.61
N MET A 63 35.02 16.97 10.68
CA MET A 63 34.16 16.27 9.72
C MET A 63 34.87 15.91 8.41
N ASN A 64 36.14 16.30 8.25
CA ASN A 64 36.90 16.17 7.01
C ASN A 64 36.15 16.78 5.79
N ALA A 65 35.55 17.95 6.01
CA ALA A 65 34.73 18.68 5.04
C ALA A 65 35.32 20.07 4.75
N THR A 66 34.88 20.73 3.69
CA THR A 66 35.31 22.11 3.38
C THR A 66 34.60 23.11 4.28
N GLU A 67 35.29 24.18 4.67
CA GLU A 67 34.73 25.24 5.52
C GLU A 67 33.54 25.94 4.85
N SER A 68 33.50 26.00 3.51
CA SER A 68 32.36 26.50 2.75
C SER A 68 31.09 25.66 2.94
N LEU A 69 31.23 24.34 2.96
CA LEU A 69 30.09 23.42 3.18
C LEU A 69 29.59 23.52 4.62
N ILE A 70 30.50 23.69 5.58
CA ILE A 70 30.14 23.88 6.99
C ILE A 70 29.39 25.21 7.21
N GLU A 71 29.82 26.30 6.58
CA GLU A 71 29.07 27.58 6.65
C GLU A 71 27.68 27.46 6.00
N GLU A 72 27.55 26.76 4.87
CA GLU A 72 26.24 26.50 4.24
C GLU A 72 25.30 25.70 5.16
N ILE A 73 25.83 24.67 5.84
CA ILE A 73 25.06 23.90 6.83
C ILE A 73 24.69 24.77 8.05
N LEU A 74 25.59 25.64 8.51
CA LEU A 74 25.33 26.53 9.64
C LEU A 74 24.27 27.59 9.31
N ASP A 75 24.29 28.13 8.10
CA ASP A 75 23.27 29.05 7.60
C ASP A 75 21.89 28.35 7.53
N ASN A 76 21.85 27.09 7.10
CA ASN A 76 20.61 26.29 7.11
C ASN A 76 20.12 26.00 8.54
N LEU A 77 21.03 25.69 9.48
CA LEU A 77 20.69 25.50 10.89
C LEU A 77 20.21 26.81 11.56
N GLU A 78 20.71 27.97 11.12
CA GLU A 78 20.25 29.29 11.57
C GLU A 78 18.85 29.61 11.07
N GLN A 79 18.56 29.31 9.80
CA GLN A 79 17.21 29.40 9.24
C GLN A 79 16.23 28.48 9.99
N LYS A 80 16.68 27.28 10.39
CA LYS A 80 15.94 26.35 11.25
C LYS A 80 15.92 26.78 12.74
N LYS A 81 16.46 27.95 13.09
CA LYS A 81 16.53 28.52 14.46
C LYS A 81 17.24 27.60 15.48
N TYR A 82 18.14 26.71 15.05
CA TYR A 82 18.90 25.81 15.94
C TYR A 82 20.24 26.40 16.39
N VAL A 83 20.82 27.28 15.57
CA VAL A 83 22.01 28.06 15.89
C VAL A 83 21.77 29.54 15.60
N GLU A 84 22.60 30.41 16.18
CA GLU A 84 22.58 31.86 15.95
C GLU A 84 24.01 32.39 15.76
N LYS A 85 24.19 33.35 14.85
CA LYS A 85 25.47 34.07 14.64
C LYS A 85 25.34 35.53 15.03
N GLU A 86 25.92 35.90 16.16
CA GLU A 86 26.12 37.31 16.50
C GLU A 86 27.38 37.85 15.80
N ILE A 87 27.30 39.07 15.26
CA ILE A 87 28.42 39.70 14.55
C ILE A 87 29.66 39.74 15.46
N GLY A 88 30.76 39.10 15.02
CA GLY A 88 32.03 39.04 15.74
C GLY A 88 32.11 37.96 16.83
N ARG A 89 31.13 37.06 16.93
CA ARG A 89 31.11 35.94 17.88
C ARG A 89 31.00 34.59 17.16
N PRO A 90 31.46 33.49 17.78
CA PRO A 90 31.28 32.15 17.23
C PRO A 90 29.79 31.77 17.24
N TRP A 91 29.45 30.86 16.32
CA TRP A 91 28.13 30.22 16.26
C TRP A 91 27.74 29.63 17.62
N LYS A 92 26.49 29.87 18.02
CA LYS A 92 25.98 29.43 19.32
C LYS A 92 24.68 28.66 19.15
N VAL A 93 24.52 27.58 19.91
CA VAL A 93 23.29 26.78 19.89
C VAL A 93 22.19 27.51 20.65
N THR A 94 21.03 27.67 20.02
CA THR A 94 19.83 28.25 20.63
C THR A 94 19.22 27.30 21.65
N ASP A 95 18.25 27.75 22.44
CA ASP A 95 17.56 26.85 23.38
C ASP A 95 16.75 25.76 22.65
N ASP A 96 16.33 26.01 21.41
CA ASP A 96 15.68 25.01 20.58
C ASP A 96 16.67 23.99 20.01
N GLY A 97 17.90 24.40 19.64
CA GLY A 97 18.96 23.46 19.28
C GLY A 97 19.34 22.54 20.44
N LYS A 98 19.30 23.03 21.69
CA LYS A 98 19.51 22.19 22.89
C LYS A 98 18.34 21.24 23.15
N LYS A 99 17.10 21.67 22.92
CA LYS A 99 15.91 20.80 22.98
C LYS A 99 15.98 19.72 21.89
N TYR A 100 16.50 20.03 20.70
CA TYR A 100 16.72 19.05 19.62
C TYR A 100 17.67 17.96 20.09
N LEU A 101 18.85 18.36 20.60
CA LEU A 101 19.89 17.44 21.05
C LEU A 101 19.48 16.59 22.26
N SER A 102 18.54 17.07 23.08
CA SER A 102 18.00 16.35 24.23
C SER A 102 16.77 15.48 23.89
N GLY A 103 16.24 15.58 22.66
CA GLY A 103 15.04 14.86 22.22
C GLY A 103 13.74 15.41 22.80
N GLU A 104 13.75 16.62 23.35
CA GLU A 104 12.61 17.27 24.04
C GLU A 104 11.81 18.22 23.14
N ILE A 105 12.03 18.25 21.81
CA ILE A 105 11.28 19.16 20.94
C ILE A 105 9.80 18.77 20.87
N GLY A 106 8.98 19.62 21.50
CA GLY A 106 7.58 19.81 21.20
C GLY A 106 7.36 20.84 20.09
N GLU A 107 6.11 20.88 19.61
CA GLU A 107 5.54 21.68 18.52
C GLU A 107 6.16 23.07 18.31
N ARG A 108 6.37 23.43 17.04
CA ARG A 108 6.62 24.82 16.60
C ARG A 108 5.47 25.27 15.71
N GLU A 109 4.94 26.45 15.99
CA GLU A 109 4.16 27.22 15.02
C GLU A 109 5.13 27.81 14.00
N SER A 110 4.93 27.53 12.71
CA SER A 110 5.66 28.24 11.65
C SER A 110 5.04 29.61 11.45
N ASP A 111 5.86 30.65 11.34
CA ASP A 111 5.44 32.02 11.06
C ASP A 111 4.81 32.16 9.63
N ASN A 112 4.80 31.09 8.82
CA ASN A 112 4.32 31.04 7.45
C ASN A 112 2.96 30.32 7.31
N SER A 113 1.88 30.89 7.85
CA SER A 113 0.52 30.42 7.54
C SER A 113 0.24 30.51 6.03
N GLN A 114 -0.20 29.40 5.44
CA GLN A 114 -0.66 29.31 4.06
C GLN A 114 -2.18 29.27 4.04
N PHE A 115 -2.78 29.97 3.08
CA PHE A 115 -4.21 29.92 2.81
C PHE A 115 -4.46 29.12 1.53
N GLY A 116 -5.48 28.26 1.56
CA GLY A 116 -5.80 27.39 0.45
C GLY A 116 -7.08 26.61 0.69
N TYR A 117 -7.28 25.54 -0.07
CA TYR A 117 -8.50 24.73 -0.05
C TYR A 117 -8.20 23.26 0.19
N MET A 118 -8.97 22.66 1.10
CA MET A 118 -9.11 21.20 1.21
C MET A 118 -10.37 20.76 0.48
N PHE A 119 -10.32 19.59 -0.14
CA PHE A 119 -11.44 19.04 -0.90
C PHE A 119 -12.11 17.89 -0.16
N VAL A 120 -13.43 17.87 -0.15
CA VAL A 120 -14.22 16.76 0.39
C VAL A 120 -15.06 16.17 -0.73
N ASN A 121 -15.01 14.86 -0.94
CA ASN A 121 -15.88 14.20 -1.91
C ASN A 121 -17.35 14.42 -1.52
N ALA A 122 -18.14 15.00 -2.41
CA ALA A 122 -19.52 15.38 -2.09
C ALA A 122 -20.45 14.17 -1.95
N ILE A 123 -20.11 13.02 -2.54
CA ILE A 123 -20.89 11.78 -2.48
C ILE A 123 -20.48 10.96 -1.24
N LYS A 124 -19.20 10.60 -1.14
CA LYS A 124 -18.67 9.71 -0.09
C LYS A 124 -18.43 10.43 1.25
N LYS A 125 -18.41 11.76 1.24
CA LYS A 125 -18.17 12.63 2.42
C LYS A 125 -16.82 12.39 3.10
N ASP A 126 -15.82 11.91 2.36
CA ASP A 126 -14.44 11.77 2.81
C ASP A 126 -13.58 12.98 2.39
N VAL A 127 -12.64 13.35 3.27
CA VAL A 127 -11.69 14.42 3.00
C VAL A 127 -10.58 13.86 2.12
N LEU A 128 -10.41 14.44 0.93
CA LEU A 128 -9.38 14.01 0.00
C LEU A 128 -7.99 14.46 0.52
N PRO A 129 -6.94 13.63 0.39
CA PRO A 129 -5.60 13.91 0.91
C PRO A 129 -4.83 14.92 0.02
N PHE A 130 -5.46 16.05 -0.32
CA PHE A 130 -4.94 17.06 -1.24
C PHE A 130 -5.25 18.47 -0.74
N PHE A 131 -4.25 19.35 -0.79
CA PHE A 131 -4.37 20.76 -0.46
C PHE A 131 -3.98 21.62 -1.66
N SER A 132 -4.86 22.54 -2.06
CA SER A 132 -4.56 23.52 -3.12
C SER A 132 -4.26 24.87 -2.47
N GLN A 133 -3.01 25.33 -2.58
CA GLN A 133 -2.61 26.64 -2.05
C GLN A 133 -3.09 27.78 -2.96
N GLY A 134 -3.57 28.87 -2.36
CA GLY A 134 -4.01 30.07 -3.08
C GLY A 134 -5.51 30.11 -3.35
N ASP A 135 -5.92 31.01 -4.26
CA ASP A 135 -7.33 31.16 -4.64
C ASP A 135 -7.74 30.11 -5.67
N ILE A 136 -8.77 29.34 -5.34
CA ILE A 136 -9.37 28.32 -6.20
C ILE A 136 -9.85 28.88 -7.55
N ASN A 137 -10.20 30.17 -7.61
CA ASN A 137 -10.63 30.82 -8.86
C ASN A 137 -9.49 31.01 -9.87
N GLN A 138 -8.23 30.84 -9.45
CA GLN A 138 -7.06 30.87 -10.34
C GLN A 138 -6.83 29.54 -11.06
N ILE A 139 -7.49 28.46 -10.62
CA ILE A 139 -7.42 27.15 -11.27
C ILE A 139 -8.13 27.25 -12.63
N ALA A 140 -7.52 26.64 -13.64
CA ALA A 140 -8.09 26.63 -14.99
C ALA A 140 -9.46 25.92 -15.00
N LEU A 141 -10.45 26.58 -15.60
CA LEU A 141 -11.71 25.93 -15.99
C LEU A 141 -11.45 24.90 -17.08
N PHE A 142 -12.25 23.84 -17.10
CA PHE A 142 -12.20 22.84 -18.16
C PHE A 142 -12.41 23.46 -19.54
N ARG A 143 -11.46 23.24 -20.45
CA ARG A 143 -11.51 23.71 -21.85
C ARG A 143 -11.41 22.51 -22.80
N GLY A 144 -12.54 21.87 -23.05
CA GLY A 144 -12.65 20.77 -24.02
C GLY A 144 -13.89 20.90 -24.88
N ASN A 145 -13.91 20.17 -26.00
CA ASN A 145 -15.00 20.23 -26.99
C ASN A 145 -16.35 19.75 -26.45
N ALA A 146 -16.35 18.86 -25.46
CA ALA A 146 -17.54 18.37 -24.77
C ALA A 146 -17.32 18.44 -23.26
N LEU A 147 -18.36 18.86 -22.51
CA LEU A 147 -18.31 18.93 -21.05
C LEU A 147 -18.14 17.53 -20.45
N PRO A 148 -17.35 17.38 -19.35
CA PRO A 148 -17.20 16.11 -18.66
C PRO A 148 -18.54 15.59 -18.13
N ALA A 149 -18.70 14.27 -18.10
CA ALA A 149 -19.88 13.64 -17.52
C ALA A 149 -19.85 13.79 -15.99
N LYS A 150 -20.90 14.38 -15.41
CA LYS A 150 -20.96 14.67 -13.97
C LYS A 150 -21.30 13.41 -13.16
N LEU A 151 -20.54 13.17 -12.10
CA LEU A 151 -20.92 12.21 -11.07
C LEU A 151 -21.94 12.84 -10.11
N THR A 152 -23.05 12.16 -9.87
CA THR A 152 -24.15 12.63 -9.01
C THR A 152 -24.78 11.49 -8.22
N VAL A 153 -25.42 11.84 -7.10
CA VAL A 153 -26.32 10.95 -6.35
C VAL A 153 -27.70 11.00 -6.98
N CYS A 154 -28.22 9.85 -7.42
CA CYS A 154 -29.52 9.69 -8.05
C CYS A 154 -29.79 10.63 -9.25
N GLY A 155 -28.75 11.08 -9.96
CA GLY A 155 -28.89 12.02 -11.08
C GLY A 155 -29.13 13.47 -10.67
N ASP A 156 -28.98 13.81 -9.39
CA ASP A 156 -29.40 15.10 -8.82
C ASP A 156 -28.22 15.87 -8.20
N GLU A 157 -27.89 17.04 -8.77
CA GLU A 157 -26.81 17.91 -8.26
C GLU A 157 -27.11 18.47 -6.87
N GLU A 158 -28.38 18.74 -6.52
CA GLU A 158 -28.72 19.30 -5.22
C GLU A 158 -28.52 18.27 -4.11
N LYS A 159 -28.94 17.02 -4.35
CA LYS A 159 -28.67 15.90 -3.43
C LYS A 159 -27.18 15.59 -3.32
N THR A 160 -26.44 15.73 -4.42
CA THR A 160 -24.99 15.50 -4.43
C THR A 160 -24.26 16.49 -3.52
N PHE A 161 -24.63 17.77 -3.55
CA PHE A 161 -23.99 18.83 -2.76
C PHE A 161 -24.72 19.15 -1.44
N GLU A 162 -25.29 18.14 -0.80
CA GLU A 162 -25.83 18.26 0.55
C GLU A 162 -24.77 18.84 1.51
N PRO A 163 -25.17 19.80 2.38
CA PRO A 163 -24.25 20.42 3.34
C PRO A 163 -23.54 19.38 4.19
N PHE A 164 -22.23 19.51 4.27
CA PHE A 164 -21.38 18.66 5.10
C PHE A 164 -20.35 19.54 5.79
N THR A 165 -19.92 19.14 6.99
CA THR A 165 -18.84 19.83 7.69
C THR A 165 -17.85 18.79 8.19
N PRO A 166 -16.61 18.76 7.65
CA PRO A 166 -15.63 17.76 8.04
C PRO A 166 -15.16 17.99 9.48
N LYS A 167 -14.99 16.90 10.23
CA LYS A 167 -14.38 16.96 11.57
C LYS A 167 -12.93 17.49 11.45
N ARG A 168 -12.50 18.36 12.37
CA ARG A 168 -11.14 18.92 12.39
C ARG A 168 -10.04 17.83 12.37
N VAL A 169 -10.29 16.70 13.04
CA VAL A 169 -9.37 15.55 13.05
C VAL A 169 -9.16 14.98 11.65
N LYS A 170 -10.24 14.76 10.88
CA LYS A 170 -10.17 14.26 9.50
C LYS A 170 -9.48 15.24 8.56
N LEU A 171 -9.67 16.56 8.74
CA LEU A 171 -8.93 17.58 8.00
C LEU A 171 -7.42 17.51 8.31
N LYS A 172 -7.04 17.41 9.58
CA LYS A 172 -5.64 17.30 10.01
C LYS A 172 -4.98 16.04 9.45
N GLU A 173 -5.68 14.91 9.47
CA GLU A 173 -5.18 13.65 8.94
C GLU A 173 -5.00 13.71 7.41
N ALA A 174 -6.00 14.20 6.68
CA ALA A 174 -5.90 14.34 5.22
C ALA A 174 -4.77 15.31 4.82
N TYR A 175 -4.60 16.42 5.56
CA TYR A 175 -3.51 17.36 5.33
C TYR A 175 -2.13 16.75 5.62
N ARG A 176 -2.03 15.89 6.64
CA ARG A 176 -0.82 15.11 6.90
C ARG A 176 -0.50 14.13 5.77
N ARG A 177 -1.53 13.43 5.26
CA ARG A 177 -1.38 12.52 4.11
C ARG A 177 -0.92 13.28 2.86
N TYR A 178 -1.43 14.49 2.64
CA TYR A 178 -1.00 15.34 1.52
C TYR A 178 0.52 15.55 1.48
N PHE A 179 1.16 15.94 2.59
CA PHE A 179 2.62 16.12 2.60
C PHE A 179 3.39 14.83 2.41
N LYS A 180 2.93 13.73 3.01
CA LYS A 180 3.55 12.41 2.78
C LYS A 180 3.47 12.02 1.31
N ASN A 181 2.34 12.29 0.67
CA ASN A 181 2.13 12.01 -0.76
C ASN A 181 3.01 12.91 -1.63
N ALA A 182 3.15 14.20 -1.27
CA ALA A 182 4.02 15.14 -1.97
C ALA A 182 5.49 14.72 -1.89
N ASP A 183 5.95 14.29 -0.71
CA ASP A 183 7.29 13.74 -0.50
C ASP A 183 7.51 12.45 -1.31
N THR A 184 6.51 11.54 -1.32
CA THR A 184 6.55 10.31 -2.14
C THR A 184 6.65 10.64 -3.64
N SER A 185 5.87 11.61 -4.12
CA SER A 185 5.93 12.06 -5.51
C SER A 185 7.31 12.63 -5.86
N LYS A 186 7.89 13.40 -4.95
CA LYS A 186 9.22 13.98 -5.14
C LYS A 186 10.30 12.90 -5.18
N GLN A 187 10.28 11.94 -4.27
CA GLN A 187 11.21 10.79 -4.27
C GLN A 187 11.10 9.97 -5.57
N TYR A 188 9.89 9.83 -6.11
CA TYR A 188 9.70 9.17 -7.40
C TYR A 188 10.31 9.99 -8.55
N ASP A 189 10.05 11.30 -8.57
CA ASP A 189 10.58 12.21 -9.60
C ASP A 189 12.12 12.30 -9.56
N ASP A 190 12.70 12.25 -8.36
CA ASP A 190 14.14 12.23 -8.12
C ASP A 190 14.78 10.85 -8.44
N GLY A 191 13.95 9.82 -8.64
CA GLY A 191 14.38 8.46 -8.97
C GLY A 191 14.84 7.62 -7.78
N ASP A 192 14.56 8.06 -6.55
CA ASP A 192 14.92 7.38 -5.31
C ASP A 192 14.05 6.13 -5.06
N ILE A 193 12.81 6.14 -5.57
CA ILE A 193 11.86 5.03 -5.47
C ILE A 193 11.25 4.72 -6.83
N THR A 194 10.85 3.46 -7.03
CA THR A 194 10.14 3.03 -8.24
C THR A 194 8.67 3.47 -8.24
N LEU A 195 8.02 3.49 -9.41
CA LEU A 195 6.59 3.80 -9.52
C LEU A 195 5.73 2.84 -8.68
N GLU A 196 6.09 1.56 -8.64
CA GLU A 196 5.38 0.55 -7.84
C GLU A 196 5.51 0.83 -6.34
N GLU A 197 6.70 1.20 -5.86
CA GLU A 197 6.92 1.61 -4.47
C GLU A 197 6.16 2.89 -4.12
N ALA A 198 6.13 3.86 -5.03
CA ALA A 198 5.38 5.10 -4.85
C ALA A 198 3.87 4.84 -4.75
N ILE A 199 3.32 3.96 -5.61
CA ILE A 199 1.91 3.53 -5.55
C ILE A 199 1.64 2.82 -4.22
N ASP A 200 2.49 1.87 -3.80
CA ASP A 200 2.33 1.14 -2.53
C ASP A 200 2.38 2.08 -1.30
N LEU A 201 3.24 3.11 -1.32
CA LEU A 201 3.34 4.10 -0.25
C LEU A 201 2.13 5.04 -0.17
N PHE A 202 1.52 5.31 -1.33
CA PHE A 202 0.26 6.06 -1.48
C PHE A 202 -0.94 5.20 -1.03
N GLU A 203 -0.98 3.92 -1.42
CA GLU A 203 -2.03 2.95 -1.08
C GLU A 203 -1.99 2.47 0.38
N GLY A 204 -0.80 2.38 0.98
CA GLY A 204 -0.59 1.94 2.36
C GLY A 204 -1.13 2.88 3.44
N LEU A 205 -1.79 3.97 3.04
CA LEU A 205 -2.51 4.91 3.92
C LEU A 205 -3.96 4.49 4.19
N ASP A 206 -4.46 3.49 3.47
CA ASP A 206 -5.86 3.10 3.44
C ASP A 206 -6.06 1.71 4.08
N SER A 207 -5.71 1.58 5.36
CA SER A 207 -6.34 0.57 6.21
C SER A 207 -7.81 0.97 6.39
N PHE A 208 -8.65 0.55 5.44
CA PHE A 208 -10.06 0.92 5.33
C PHE A 208 -11.01 0.17 6.27
N ASP A 209 -10.50 -0.57 7.26
CA ASP A 209 -11.34 -1.27 8.23
C ASP A 209 -10.93 -0.91 9.66
N GLU A 210 -11.92 -0.42 10.42
CA GLU A 210 -11.96 -0.18 11.87
C GLU A 210 -11.31 1.10 12.43
N GLU A 211 -12.07 2.21 12.44
CA GLU A 211 -12.30 2.94 13.69
C GLU A 211 -13.78 3.34 13.73
N GLU A 212 -14.58 2.61 14.52
CA GLU A 212 -15.89 3.09 14.97
C GLU A 212 -15.70 4.45 15.65
N ASP A 213 -16.59 5.39 15.32
CA ASP A 213 -16.67 6.72 15.96
C ASP A 213 -16.94 6.54 17.47
N GLU A 214 -15.89 6.41 18.30
CA GLU A 214 -16.05 6.65 19.73
C GLU A 214 -16.25 8.16 19.98
N PRO A 215 -17.30 8.55 20.71
CA PRO A 215 -17.53 9.94 21.05
C PRO A 215 -16.46 10.36 22.07
N THR A 216 -15.52 11.21 21.66
CA THR A 216 -14.52 11.79 22.55
C THR A 216 -15.22 12.72 23.55
N THR A 217 -15.54 12.21 24.74
CA THR A 217 -15.91 13.04 25.88
C THR A 217 -14.70 13.82 26.36
N LEU A 218 -14.93 15.07 26.76
CA LEU A 218 -13.97 16.12 27.17
C LEU A 218 -13.13 15.82 28.44
N ALA A 219 -12.86 14.56 28.79
CA ALA A 219 -12.24 14.19 30.07
C ALA A 219 -10.87 13.48 30.00
N ASP A 220 -10.35 13.09 28.84
CA ASP A 220 -9.09 12.31 28.76
C ASP A 220 -7.85 13.17 28.45
N VAL A 221 -7.61 14.21 29.25
CA VAL A 221 -6.39 15.04 29.19
C VAL A 221 -5.19 14.40 29.91
N ALA A 222 -5.28 13.17 30.43
CA ALA A 222 -4.19 12.64 31.26
C ALA A 222 -3.95 11.13 31.20
N VAL A 223 -3.63 10.56 30.04
CA VAL A 223 -2.83 9.32 30.01
C VAL A 223 -1.83 9.34 28.86
N LYS A 224 -0.53 9.35 29.23
CA LYS A 224 0.61 9.15 28.34
C LYS A 224 0.59 7.74 27.75
N SER A 225 0.25 7.61 26.47
CA SER A 225 0.63 6.46 25.64
C SER A 225 1.72 6.90 24.64
N LYS A 226 2.88 6.25 24.75
CA LYS A 226 4.04 6.41 23.87
C LYS A 226 3.81 5.62 22.58
N SER A 227 3.35 6.26 21.51
CA SER A 227 3.71 5.96 20.11
C SER A 227 3.14 7.03 19.17
N ALA A 228 3.81 7.20 18.03
CA ALA A 228 3.40 7.91 16.82
C ALA A 228 3.34 9.45 16.87
N LEU A 229 4.38 10.09 16.31
CA LEU A 229 4.36 11.39 15.60
C LEU A 229 3.17 12.30 15.95
N ARG A 230 3.25 13.00 17.09
CA ARG A 230 2.24 13.95 17.55
C ARG A 230 2.65 15.39 17.23
N ASP A 231 1.77 16.04 16.46
CA ASP A 231 1.29 17.42 16.63
C ASP A 231 1.91 18.67 15.97
N ASN A 232 2.91 18.58 15.09
CA ASN A 232 3.50 19.80 14.47
C ASN A 232 2.76 20.38 13.23
N MET A 233 1.51 20.00 12.98
CA MET A 233 0.75 20.44 11.80
C MET A 233 -0.57 21.09 12.19
N PHE A 234 -0.78 22.32 11.74
CA PHE A 234 -2.02 23.06 11.96
C PHE A 234 -2.81 23.15 10.66
N ILE A 235 -4.09 22.80 10.72
CA ILE A 235 -5.07 23.15 9.68
C ILE A 235 -6.40 23.49 10.33
N ARG A 236 -7.04 24.55 9.84
CA ARG A 236 -8.34 25.02 10.29
C ARG A 236 -9.16 25.49 9.10
N ALA A 237 -10.37 24.93 8.94
CA ALA A 237 -11.35 25.49 8.03
C ALA A 237 -11.73 26.91 8.48
N LEU A 238 -11.74 27.85 7.55
CA LEU A 238 -12.21 29.21 7.79
C LEU A 238 -13.74 29.23 7.87
N ASN A 239 -14.29 30.26 8.50
CA ASN A 239 -15.73 30.42 8.67
C ASN A 239 -16.37 30.99 7.40
N CYS A 240 -16.18 30.30 6.29
CA CYS A 240 -16.70 30.61 4.97
C CYS A 240 -17.57 29.45 4.48
N PRO A 241 -18.65 29.70 3.72
CA PRO A 241 -19.43 28.63 3.11
C PRO A 241 -18.55 27.84 2.13
N PRO A 242 -18.61 26.50 2.12
CA PRO A 242 -17.82 25.70 1.19
C PRO A 242 -18.27 25.97 -0.26
N LYS A 243 -17.31 26.05 -1.16
CA LYS A 243 -17.58 26.19 -2.59
C LYS A 243 -17.95 24.83 -3.17
N ARG A 244 -19.07 24.77 -3.88
CA ARG A 244 -19.48 23.59 -4.67
C ARG A 244 -18.76 23.66 -6.00
N ILE A 245 -17.96 22.65 -6.30
CA ILE A 245 -17.18 22.59 -7.55
C ILE A 245 -17.11 21.14 -8.03
N TYR A 246 -16.75 20.99 -9.30
CA TYR A 246 -16.36 19.72 -9.89
C TYR A 246 -14.87 19.73 -10.21
N LEU A 247 -14.19 18.62 -9.96
CA LEU A 247 -12.83 18.38 -10.42
C LEU A 247 -12.84 17.45 -11.63
N THR A 248 -12.09 17.81 -12.67
CA THR A 248 -11.94 17.00 -13.87
C THR A 248 -11.05 15.80 -13.58
N MET A 249 -11.55 14.60 -13.85
CA MET A 249 -10.80 13.34 -13.85
C MET A 249 -11.09 12.58 -15.15
N ARG A 250 -10.35 11.50 -15.44
CA ARG A 250 -10.60 10.69 -16.65
C ARG A 250 -10.74 9.22 -16.34
N ILE A 251 -11.67 8.57 -17.03
CA ILE A 251 -11.80 7.12 -17.06
C ILE A 251 -11.31 6.64 -18.42
N ILE A 252 -10.25 5.85 -18.44
CA ILE A 252 -9.71 5.26 -19.67
C ILE A 252 -10.31 3.88 -19.83
N ILE A 253 -11.10 3.68 -20.89
CA ILE A 253 -11.68 2.38 -21.19
C ILE A 253 -10.59 1.48 -21.75
N ASP A 254 -10.27 0.42 -21.00
CA ASP A 254 -9.22 -0.52 -21.33
C ASP A 254 -9.70 -1.92 -20.93
N PRO A 255 -10.33 -2.68 -21.85
CA PRO A 255 -10.81 -4.02 -21.58
C PRO A 255 -9.70 -5.01 -21.15
N GLN A 256 -8.41 -4.66 -21.33
CA GLN A 256 -7.28 -5.51 -20.98
C GLN A 256 -6.96 -5.48 -19.48
N VAL A 257 -7.40 -4.45 -18.73
CA VAL A 257 -7.18 -4.37 -17.28
C VAL A 257 -8.34 -4.94 -16.45
N PRO A 258 -8.09 -5.33 -15.18
CA PRO A 258 -9.16 -5.71 -14.24
C PRO A 258 -10.23 -4.61 -14.14
N GLY A 259 -11.50 -4.99 -14.17
CA GLY A 259 -12.62 -4.03 -14.20
C GLY A 259 -12.88 -3.36 -15.56
N GLY A 260 -11.96 -3.50 -16.55
CA GLY A 260 -12.14 -3.01 -17.92
C GLY A 260 -11.90 -1.51 -18.12
N TYR A 261 -11.38 -0.82 -17.10
CA TYR A 261 -11.04 0.60 -17.18
C TYR A 261 -9.94 0.96 -16.18
N ARG A 262 -9.22 2.04 -16.48
CA ARG A 262 -8.30 2.74 -15.57
C ARG A 262 -8.86 4.11 -15.25
N VAL A 263 -8.35 4.74 -14.21
CA VAL A 263 -8.71 6.10 -13.82
C VAL A 263 -7.46 6.94 -13.76
N GLU A 264 -7.50 8.15 -14.28
CA GLU A 264 -6.49 9.18 -14.02
C GLU A 264 -7.03 10.17 -13.01
N SER A 265 -6.18 10.51 -12.04
CA SER A 265 -6.50 11.39 -10.95
C SER A 265 -6.91 12.80 -11.41
N PRO A 266 -7.80 13.47 -10.66
CA PRO A 266 -8.00 14.91 -10.82
C PRO A 266 -6.80 15.77 -10.37
N PHE A 267 -5.80 15.21 -9.69
CA PHE A 267 -4.62 15.91 -9.18
C PHE A 267 -3.33 15.53 -9.94
N ASP A 268 -2.29 16.37 -9.82
CA ASP A 268 -1.03 16.24 -10.56
C ASP A 268 0.05 15.54 -9.71
N PHE A 269 -0.08 14.22 -9.52
CA PHE A 269 0.87 13.35 -8.79
C PHE A 269 1.49 12.30 -9.71
N ASN A 270 1.74 12.65 -10.98
CA ASN A 270 2.37 11.78 -11.98
C ASN A 270 1.72 10.39 -12.11
N GLY A 271 0.42 10.30 -11.85
CA GLY A 271 -0.36 9.07 -11.92
C GLY A 271 -0.22 8.12 -10.72
N ILE A 272 0.60 8.42 -9.72
CA ILE A 272 0.78 7.61 -8.49
C ILE A 272 -0.56 7.42 -7.75
N ASP A 273 -1.39 8.46 -7.76
CA ASP A 273 -2.69 8.52 -7.08
C ASP A 273 -3.85 7.97 -7.92
N SER A 274 -3.59 7.52 -9.15
CA SER A 274 -4.60 6.96 -10.06
C SER A 274 -5.34 5.77 -9.46
N THR A 275 -4.63 4.89 -8.74
CA THR A 275 -5.25 3.71 -8.12
C THR A 275 -6.18 4.07 -6.96
N TYR A 276 -5.89 5.16 -6.24
CA TYR A 276 -6.79 5.70 -5.20
C TYR A 276 -8.14 6.14 -5.82
N PHE A 277 -8.11 6.86 -6.93
CA PHE A 277 -9.35 7.26 -7.63
C PHE A 277 -10.04 6.11 -8.37
N LEU A 278 -9.30 5.11 -8.84
CA LEU A 278 -9.87 3.87 -9.35
C LEU A 278 -10.76 3.19 -8.31
N ARG A 279 -10.28 3.06 -7.06
CA ARG A 279 -11.06 2.49 -5.95
C ARG A 279 -12.31 3.32 -5.65
N GLN A 280 -12.23 4.65 -5.74
CA GLN A 280 -13.40 5.51 -5.57
C GLN A 280 -14.46 5.23 -6.64
N ILE A 281 -14.07 5.16 -7.91
CA ILE A 281 -15.01 4.84 -9.01
C ILE A 281 -15.60 3.44 -8.85
N GLN A 282 -14.80 2.45 -8.44
CA GLN A 282 -15.30 1.10 -8.16
C GLN A 282 -16.33 1.08 -7.03
N TRP A 283 -16.06 1.81 -5.94
CA TRP A 283 -17.02 1.95 -4.84
C TRP A 283 -18.31 2.63 -5.29
N LEU A 284 -18.21 3.71 -6.09
CA LEU A 284 -19.36 4.41 -6.65
C LEU A 284 -20.18 3.50 -7.57
N ALA A 285 -19.51 2.73 -8.44
CA ALA A 285 -20.16 1.77 -9.33
C ALA A 285 -20.96 0.71 -8.55
N ALA A 286 -20.50 0.31 -7.36
CA ALA A 286 -21.16 -0.68 -6.52
C ALA A 286 -22.34 -0.11 -5.69
N THR A 287 -22.50 1.22 -5.58
CA THR A 287 -23.47 1.81 -4.63
C THR A 287 -24.91 1.92 -5.16
N ASP A 288 -25.19 1.45 -6.39
CA ASP A 288 -26.50 1.45 -7.11
C ASP A 288 -27.28 2.79 -7.15
N THR A 289 -26.72 3.85 -6.56
CA THR A 289 -27.35 5.16 -6.36
C THR A 289 -26.55 6.26 -7.03
N THR A 290 -25.40 5.93 -7.63
CA THR A 290 -24.50 6.91 -8.25
C THR A 290 -24.67 6.89 -9.77
N PHE A 291 -24.74 8.07 -10.34
CA PHE A 291 -25.00 8.29 -11.76
C PHE A 291 -23.84 9.06 -12.40
N LEU A 292 -23.49 8.66 -13.62
CA LEU A 292 -22.59 9.39 -14.50
C LEU A 292 -23.41 9.99 -15.65
N GLY A 293 -23.66 11.30 -15.58
CA GLY A 293 -24.67 11.94 -16.44
C GLY A 293 -26.07 11.41 -16.13
N ASN A 294 -26.70 10.75 -17.10
CA ASN A 294 -28.09 10.27 -17.00
C ASN A 294 -28.21 8.76 -16.73
N GLU A 295 -27.10 8.05 -16.54
CA GLU A 295 -27.06 6.60 -16.39
C GLU A 295 -26.31 6.20 -15.13
N LEU A 296 -26.61 5.02 -14.57
CA LEU A 296 -25.85 4.46 -13.45
C LEU A 296 -24.39 4.24 -13.86
N VAL A 297 -23.46 4.51 -12.93
CA VAL A 297 -22.01 4.39 -13.19
C VAL A 297 -21.65 3.00 -13.72
N ASP A 298 -22.13 1.92 -13.09
CA ASP A 298 -21.87 0.55 -13.54
C ASP A 298 -22.42 0.26 -14.95
N THR A 299 -23.65 0.71 -15.22
CA THR A 299 -24.28 0.52 -16.53
C THR A 299 -23.53 1.27 -17.63
N PHE A 300 -23.12 2.50 -17.35
CA PHE A 300 -22.32 3.31 -18.26
C PHE A 300 -20.99 2.62 -18.58
N LEU A 301 -20.25 2.20 -17.54
CA LEU A 301 -18.96 1.53 -17.70
C LEU A 301 -19.08 0.24 -18.50
N ASN A 302 -20.04 -0.62 -18.15
CA ASN A 302 -20.30 -1.86 -18.87
C ASN A 302 -20.64 -1.62 -20.35
N ARG A 303 -21.41 -0.57 -20.66
CA ARG A 303 -21.71 -0.19 -22.04
C ARG A 303 -20.45 0.24 -22.80
N GLU A 304 -19.66 1.14 -22.24
CA GLU A 304 -18.45 1.64 -22.91
C GLU A 304 -17.42 0.52 -23.12
N ILE A 305 -17.26 -0.38 -22.15
CA ILE A 305 -16.39 -1.55 -22.27
C ILE A 305 -16.89 -2.48 -23.39
N LYS A 306 -18.20 -2.76 -23.43
CA LYS A 306 -18.79 -3.63 -24.46
C LYS A 306 -18.70 -3.07 -25.87
N LYS A 307 -18.62 -1.74 -26.06
CA LYS A 307 -18.34 -1.15 -27.37
C LYS A 307 -16.97 -1.57 -27.90
N MET A 308 -15.98 -1.69 -27.03
CA MET A 308 -14.63 -2.12 -27.40
C MET A 308 -14.46 -3.64 -27.39
N SER A 309 -15.14 -4.34 -26.49
CA SER A 309 -15.11 -5.80 -26.36
C SER A 309 -16.53 -6.36 -26.15
N PRO A 310 -17.24 -6.74 -27.23
CA PRO A 310 -18.64 -7.20 -27.17
C PRO A 310 -18.86 -8.44 -26.30
N PHE A 311 -17.81 -9.25 -26.08
CA PHE A 311 -17.84 -10.46 -25.26
C PHE A 311 -17.51 -10.22 -23.79
N TYR A 312 -17.33 -8.95 -23.37
CA TYR A 312 -17.09 -8.61 -21.97
C TYR A 312 -18.31 -9.01 -21.11
N LYS A 313 -18.17 -10.10 -20.36
CA LYS A 313 -19.15 -10.59 -19.39
C LYS A 313 -18.69 -10.20 -17.99
N THR A 314 -19.55 -9.55 -17.22
CA THR A 314 -19.37 -9.33 -15.79
C THR A 314 -19.35 -10.70 -15.10
N GLU A 315 -18.20 -11.07 -14.54
CA GLU A 315 -17.69 -12.43 -14.37
C GLU A 315 -18.28 -13.26 -13.21
N GLU A 316 -19.34 -12.81 -12.53
CA GLU A 316 -19.79 -13.49 -11.30
C GLU A 316 -20.30 -14.93 -11.52
N LYS A 317 -20.92 -15.22 -12.67
CA LYS A 317 -21.40 -16.58 -12.98
C LYS A 317 -20.29 -17.53 -13.44
N ASP A 318 -19.28 -17.03 -14.15
CA ASP A 318 -18.21 -17.88 -14.69
C ASP A 318 -17.10 -18.13 -13.64
N TYR A 319 -16.79 -17.12 -12.80
CA TYR A 319 -15.81 -17.28 -11.73
C TYR A 319 -16.28 -18.25 -10.64
N SER A 320 -17.53 -18.13 -10.19
CA SER A 320 -18.06 -19.03 -9.16
C SER A 320 -18.07 -20.49 -9.61
N VAL A 321 -18.37 -20.76 -10.89
CA VAL A 321 -18.28 -22.10 -11.51
C VAL A 321 -16.83 -22.56 -11.59
N PHE A 322 -15.92 -21.69 -12.01
CA PHE A 322 -14.49 -22.02 -12.07
C PHE A 322 -13.92 -22.39 -10.69
N VAL A 323 -14.22 -21.62 -9.64
CA VAL A 323 -13.79 -21.96 -8.27
C VAL A 323 -14.43 -23.26 -7.82
N LEU A 324 -15.71 -23.49 -8.12
CA LEU A 324 -16.37 -24.76 -7.80
C LEU A 324 -15.68 -25.96 -8.48
N GLU A 325 -15.22 -25.80 -9.73
CA GLU A 325 -14.55 -26.86 -10.49
C GLU A 325 -13.10 -27.07 -10.03
N LYS A 326 -12.32 -26.01 -9.88
CA LYS A 326 -10.87 -26.08 -9.63
C LYS A 326 -10.49 -26.03 -8.16
N MET A 327 -11.26 -25.34 -7.32
CA MET A 327 -10.95 -25.07 -5.91
C MET A 327 -12.21 -25.14 -5.03
N PRO A 328 -12.94 -26.28 -5.02
CA PRO A 328 -14.26 -26.37 -4.40
C PRO A 328 -14.28 -25.97 -2.91
N LEU A 329 -13.21 -26.28 -2.17
CA LEU A 329 -13.10 -25.91 -0.76
C LEU A 329 -12.94 -24.41 -0.53
N LEU A 330 -12.33 -23.69 -1.48
CA LEU A 330 -12.24 -22.23 -1.40
C LEU A 330 -13.63 -21.60 -1.51
N LYS A 331 -14.51 -22.20 -2.32
CA LYS A 331 -15.91 -21.76 -2.43
C LYS A 331 -16.68 -21.99 -1.13
N VAL A 332 -16.47 -23.14 -0.49
CA VAL A 332 -17.12 -23.48 0.79
C VAL A 332 -16.62 -22.57 1.91
N TYR A 333 -15.32 -22.31 1.97
CA TYR A 333 -14.69 -21.48 3.00
C TYR A 333 -14.52 -20.01 2.60
N LYS A 334 -15.41 -19.50 1.72
CA LYS A 334 -15.34 -18.12 1.21
C LYS A 334 -15.21 -17.11 2.36
N ASP A 335 -16.04 -17.23 3.38
CA ASP A 335 -16.08 -16.25 4.49
C ASP A 335 -14.85 -16.33 5.41
N ARG A 336 -14.19 -17.50 5.46
CA ARG A 336 -12.94 -17.68 6.23
C ARG A 336 -11.72 -17.16 5.47
N PHE A 337 -11.75 -17.24 4.14
CA PHE A 337 -10.65 -16.88 3.24
C PHE A 337 -11.07 -15.77 2.25
N THR A 338 -11.81 -14.76 2.72
CA THR A 338 -12.41 -13.72 1.87
C THR A 338 -11.38 -13.04 0.96
N THR A 339 -10.25 -12.60 1.53
CA THR A 339 -9.17 -11.96 0.75
C THR A 339 -8.62 -12.88 -0.35
N ILE A 340 -8.43 -14.17 -0.05
CA ILE A 340 -7.89 -15.15 -1.01
C ILE A 340 -8.93 -15.44 -2.11
N TYR A 341 -10.21 -15.50 -1.75
CA TYR A 341 -11.31 -15.65 -2.70
C TYR A 341 -11.37 -14.43 -3.65
N ASP A 342 -11.31 -13.22 -3.12
CA ASP A 342 -11.39 -11.99 -3.92
C ASP A 342 -10.15 -11.82 -4.81
N ASP A 343 -8.96 -12.10 -4.30
CA ASP A 343 -7.72 -12.08 -5.07
C ASP A 343 -7.74 -13.10 -6.21
N MET A 344 -8.26 -14.31 -5.96
CA MET A 344 -8.44 -15.31 -7.01
C MET A 344 -9.48 -14.87 -8.05
N GLY A 345 -10.51 -14.10 -7.65
CA GLY A 345 -11.46 -13.47 -8.58
C GLY A 345 -10.75 -12.53 -9.55
N ARG A 346 -9.91 -11.64 -9.03
CA ARG A 346 -9.08 -10.71 -9.84
C ARG A 346 -8.13 -11.46 -10.77
N ILE A 347 -7.49 -12.51 -10.28
CA ILE A 347 -6.59 -13.36 -11.08
C ILE A 347 -7.36 -14.09 -12.18
N TYR A 348 -8.55 -14.60 -11.87
CA TYR A 348 -9.37 -15.28 -12.87
C TYR A 348 -9.75 -14.36 -14.03
N SER A 349 -10.07 -13.09 -13.76
CA SER A 349 -10.28 -12.08 -14.81
C SER A 349 -9.08 -11.96 -15.75
N LEU A 350 -7.85 -12.01 -15.21
CA LEU A 350 -6.61 -12.00 -15.99
C LEU A 350 -6.46 -13.29 -16.80
N MET A 351 -6.75 -14.45 -16.20
CA MET A 351 -6.70 -15.75 -16.88
C MET A 351 -7.62 -15.82 -18.10
N GLN A 352 -8.79 -15.19 -18.06
CA GLN A 352 -9.72 -15.17 -19.18
C GLN A 352 -9.24 -14.34 -20.38
N ARG A 353 -8.27 -13.42 -20.17
CA ARG A 353 -7.86 -12.41 -21.17
C ARG A 353 -6.41 -12.56 -21.61
N GLN A 354 -5.76 -13.66 -21.23
CA GLN A 354 -4.35 -13.91 -21.50
C GLN A 354 -4.08 -14.22 -22.98
N HIS A 355 -3.23 -13.42 -23.61
CA HIS A 355 -2.80 -13.58 -25.01
C HIS A 355 -1.27 -13.55 -25.18
N SER A 356 -0.56 -12.95 -24.22
CA SER A 356 0.90 -12.79 -24.23
C SER A 356 1.61 -13.62 -23.16
N LEU A 357 2.93 -13.77 -23.30
CA LEU A 357 3.76 -14.46 -22.30
C LEU A 357 3.90 -13.64 -21.01
N ILE A 358 3.96 -12.31 -21.11
CA ILE A 358 4.05 -11.39 -19.96
C ILE A 358 2.79 -11.49 -19.08
N GLU A 359 1.60 -11.58 -19.68
CA GLU A 359 0.37 -11.78 -18.92
C GLU A 359 0.36 -13.13 -18.19
N LYS A 360 0.90 -14.17 -18.84
CA LYS A 360 1.07 -15.50 -18.22
C LYS A 360 2.05 -15.46 -17.04
N GLU A 361 3.14 -14.70 -17.15
CA GLU A 361 4.09 -14.46 -16.05
C GLU A 361 3.40 -13.78 -14.87
N ASN A 362 2.65 -12.70 -15.13
CA ASN A 362 1.89 -11.96 -14.12
C ASN A 362 0.86 -12.84 -13.41
N ILE A 363 0.15 -13.71 -14.14
CA ILE A 363 -0.82 -14.64 -13.56
C ILE A 363 -0.11 -15.62 -12.62
N VAL A 364 1.01 -16.22 -13.04
CA VAL A 364 1.79 -17.15 -12.21
C VAL A 364 2.30 -16.46 -10.95
N ASN A 365 2.81 -15.22 -11.07
CA ASN A 365 3.28 -14.44 -9.94
C ASN A 365 2.14 -14.13 -8.96
N ASN A 366 0.99 -13.68 -9.47
CA ASN A 366 -0.17 -13.34 -8.65
C ASN A 366 -0.78 -14.56 -7.95
N ILE A 367 -0.91 -15.72 -8.61
CA ILE A 367 -1.37 -16.95 -7.94
C ILE A 367 -0.39 -17.36 -6.84
N SER A 368 0.91 -17.30 -7.12
CA SER A 368 1.94 -17.67 -6.14
C SER A 368 1.87 -16.79 -4.90
N ARG A 369 1.86 -15.46 -5.08
CA ARG A 369 1.95 -14.46 -4.01
C ARG A 369 0.63 -14.27 -3.27
N SER A 370 -0.47 -14.09 -3.99
CA SER A 370 -1.75 -13.70 -3.39
C SER A 370 -2.59 -14.90 -2.93
N VAL A 371 -2.41 -16.08 -3.55
CA VAL A 371 -3.19 -17.28 -3.22
C VAL A 371 -2.35 -18.30 -2.45
N VAL A 372 -1.32 -18.87 -3.07
CA VAL A 372 -0.56 -19.99 -2.48
C VAL A 372 0.18 -19.57 -1.21
N GLU A 373 0.96 -18.49 -1.28
CA GLU A 373 1.70 -17.96 -0.13
C GLU A 373 0.77 -17.49 1.00
N SER A 374 -0.37 -16.88 0.66
CA SER A 374 -1.40 -16.49 1.63
C SER A 374 -2.04 -17.69 2.34
N LEU A 375 -2.30 -18.79 1.62
CA LEU A 375 -2.78 -20.03 2.24
C LEU A 375 -1.75 -20.63 3.21
N PHE A 376 -0.46 -20.62 2.84
CA PHE A 376 0.60 -21.01 3.77
C PHE A 376 0.66 -20.12 5.01
N ASN A 377 0.50 -18.81 4.86
CA ASN A 377 0.50 -17.87 5.99
C ASN A 377 -0.61 -18.16 7.01
N ASN A 378 -1.73 -18.74 6.59
CA ASN A 378 -2.82 -19.07 7.50
C ASN A 378 -2.43 -20.14 8.54
N PHE A 379 -1.44 -21.00 8.29
CA PHE A 379 -0.96 -21.97 9.30
C PHE A 379 -0.27 -21.30 10.49
N PHE A 380 0.19 -20.06 10.32
CA PHE A 380 0.83 -19.28 11.36
C PHE A 380 -0.13 -18.27 12.02
N ARG A 381 -1.35 -18.14 11.48
CA ARG A 381 -2.35 -17.18 11.95
C ARG A 381 -2.82 -17.57 13.35
N GLY A 382 -2.82 -16.61 14.26
CA GLY A 382 -3.20 -16.83 15.67
C GLY A 382 -2.05 -17.30 16.58
N ILE A 383 -0.86 -17.59 16.03
CA ILE A 383 0.33 -17.91 16.82
C ILE A 383 1.06 -16.62 17.18
N LYS A 384 1.38 -16.43 18.47
CA LYS A 384 2.11 -15.25 18.93
C LYS A 384 3.49 -15.17 18.28
N LYS A 385 3.89 -13.97 17.87
CA LYS A 385 5.19 -13.71 17.23
C LYS A 385 6.37 -14.22 18.08
N GLU A 386 6.32 -14.01 19.40
CA GLU A 386 7.32 -14.49 20.36
C GLU A 386 7.49 -16.02 20.31
N THR A 387 6.38 -16.76 20.20
CA THR A 387 6.40 -18.22 20.05
C THR A 387 7.11 -18.62 18.75
N LEU A 388 6.83 -17.95 17.64
CA LEU A 388 7.49 -18.21 16.36
C LEU A 388 8.99 -17.87 16.39
N VAL A 389 9.37 -16.79 17.08
CA VAL A 389 10.79 -16.43 17.29
C VAL A 389 11.51 -17.49 18.12
N ASN A 390 10.88 -17.98 19.19
CA ASN A 390 11.46 -19.03 20.03
C ASN A 390 11.62 -20.34 19.25
N ILE A 391 10.59 -20.77 18.51
CA ILE A 391 10.67 -21.95 17.64
C ILE A 391 11.77 -21.78 16.58
N SER A 392 11.86 -20.62 15.94
CA SER A 392 12.94 -20.32 15.00
C SER A 392 14.31 -20.39 15.64
N GLY A 393 14.46 -19.92 16.88
CA GLY A 393 15.72 -19.96 17.63
C GLY A 393 16.15 -21.40 17.90
N THR A 394 15.25 -22.20 18.48
CA THR A 394 15.50 -23.63 18.77
C THR A 394 15.80 -24.42 17.50
N ALA A 395 15.00 -24.23 16.45
CA ALA A 395 15.19 -24.93 15.18
C ALA A 395 16.52 -24.58 14.49
N LYS A 396 17.00 -23.33 14.64
CA LYS A 396 18.34 -22.95 14.17
C LYS A 396 19.45 -23.59 15.00
N SER A 397 19.33 -23.59 16.33
CA SER A 397 20.29 -24.27 17.18
C SER A 397 20.38 -25.76 16.87
N ASP A 398 19.25 -26.42 16.63
CA ASP A 398 19.20 -27.83 16.24
C ASP A 398 19.76 -28.05 14.83
N LEU A 399 19.51 -27.12 13.90
CA LEU A 399 20.13 -27.14 12.57
C LEU A 399 21.66 -27.08 12.65
N ASP A 400 22.18 -26.14 13.44
CA ASP A 400 23.61 -25.91 13.63
C ASP A 400 24.29 -27.09 14.36
N TYR A 401 23.57 -27.74 15.30
CA TYR A 401 24.08 -28.85 16.10
C TYR A 401 24.03 -30.21 15.35
N TYR A 402 22.88 -30.57 14.76
CA TYR A 402 22.68 -31.88 14.14
C TYR A 402 23.04 -31.91 12.64
N GLY A 403 23.07 -30.75 11.99
CA GLY A 403 23.19 -30.62 10.54
C GLY A 403 21.88 -30.92 9.79
N CYS A 404 21.80 -30.48 8.53
CA CYS A 404 20.56 -30.56 7.72
C CYS A 404 19.94 -31.96 7.62
N LYS A 405 20.74 -32.98 7.30
CA LYS A 405 20.22 -34.33 7.04
C LYS A 405 19.53 -34.90 8.27
N SER A 406 20.18 -34.77 9.42
CA SER A 406 19.68 -35.26 10.70
C SER A 406 18.43 -34.48 11.15
N LEU A 407 18.43 -33.15 10.98
CA LEU A 407 17.27 -32.32 11.31
C LEU A 407 16.07 -32.68 10.42
N VAL A 408 16.26 -32.80 9.10
CA VAL A 408 15.20 -33.19 8.16
C VAL A 408 14.62 -34.55 8.53
N GLN A 409 15.47 -35.51 8.92
CA GLN A 409 14.99 -36.82 9.39
C GLN A 409 14.10 -36.68 10.62
N GLN A 410 14.46 -35.86 11.61
CA GLN A 410 13.64 -35.61 12.79
C GLN A 410 12.33 -34.90 12.44
N LEU A 411 12.39 -33.84 11.64
CA LEU A 411 11.23 -33.04 11.22
C LEU A 411 10.21 -33.87 10.42
N ALA A 412 10.69 -34.80 9.59
CA ALA A 412 9.83 -35.69 8.83
C ALA A 412 9.25 -36.83 9.67
N GLN A 413 9.74 -37.07 10.90
CA GLN A 413 9.17 -38.11 11.77
C GLN A 413 7.69 -37.82 12.02
N ARG A 414 6.85 -38.85 11.85
CA ARG A 414 5.40 -38.77 12.04
C ARG A 414 4.68 -37.83 11.05
N THR A 415 5.30 -37.56 9.90
CA THR A 415 4.65 -36.94 8.74
C THR A 415 4.60 -37.94 7.58
N GLY A 416 3.84 -37.64 6.53
CA GLY A 416 3.85 -38.36 5.26
C GLY A 416 5.02 -37.99 4.34
N LEU A 417 6.01 -37.26 4.84
CA LEU A 417 7.20 -36.85 4.08
C LEU A 417 8.30 -37.92 4.16
N ASN A 418 8.95 -38.15 3.03
CA ASN A 418 10.15 -38.96 2.96
C ASN A 418 11.40 -38.07 3.12
N ALA A 419 12.03 -38.15 4.29
CA ALA A 419 13.24 -37.39 4.61
C ALA A 419 14.36 -37.52 3.57
N TYR A 420 14.46 -38.66 2.88
CA TYR A 420 15.51 -38.90 1.88
C TYR A 420 15.29 -38.12 0.58
N ASN A 421 14.05 -37.70 0.30
CA ASN A 421 13.71 -36.91 -0.89
C ASN A 421 13.89 -35.40 -0.66
N ILE A 422 14.26 -34.99 0.55
CA ILE A 422 14.39 -33.59 0.95
C ILE A 422 15.88 -33.23 1.04
N SER A 423 16.34 -32.36 0.14
CA SER A 423 17.75 -31.94 0.04
C SER A 423 17.91 -30.44 0.29
N TRP A 424 17.84 -30.02 1.56
CA TRP A 424 18.11 -28.63 1.93
C TRP A 424 19.60 -28.37 2.13
N SER A 425 20.08 -27.23 1.63
CA SER A 425 21.40 -26.71 2.03
C SER A 425 21.29 -26.02 3.39
N HIS A 426 22.37 -26.04 4.17
CA HIS A 426 22.41 -25.41 5.50
C HIS A 426 22.04 -23.92 5.45
N LYS A 427 22.63 -23.19 4.51
CA LYS A 427 22.34 -21.78 4.29
C LYS A 427 20.86 -21.55 3.99
N TYR A 428 20.28 -22.36 3.10
CA TYR A 428 18.88 -22.22 2.70
C TYR A 428 17.91 -22.53 3.85
N ALA A 429 18.12 -23.64 4.56
CA ALA A 429 17.29 -24.02 5.70
C ALA A 429 17.38 -22.98 6.83
N SER A 430 18.59 -22.50 7.15
CA SER A 430 18.79 -21.49 8.21
C SER A 430 18.10 -20.16 7.86
N LEU A 431 18.15 -19.74 6.60
CA LEU A 431 17.42 -18.55 6.12
C LEU A 431 15.90 -18.74 6.23
N ALA A 432 15.37 -19.85 5.72
CA ALA A 432 13.94 -20.18 5.76
C ALA A 432 13.39 -20.15 7.20
N ILE A 433 14.05 -20.88 8.10
CA ILE A 433 13.68 -20.98 9.52
C ILE A 433 13.76 -19.60 10.19
N GLY A 434 14.82 -18.84 9.91
CA GLY A 434 15.01 -17.50 10.48
C GLY A 434 13.91 -16.51 10.14
N ARG A 435 13.27 -16.69 8.99
CA ARG A 435 12.18 -15.86 8.50
C ARG A 435 10.80 -16.40 8.87
N MET A 436 10.69 -17.40 9.75
CA MET A 436 9.40 -17.97 10.17
C MET A 436 8.49 -16.93 10.84
N SER A 437 9.07 -16.02 11.62
CA SER A 437 8.30 -14.95 12.30
C SER A 437 7.90 -13.80 11.36
N THR A 438 8.40 -13.79 10.14
CA THR A 438 8.11 -12.77 9.11
C THR A 438 7.29 -13.39 7.99
N THR A 439 6.04 -12.99 7.86
CA THR A 439 5.11 -13.54 6.85
C THR A 439 5.38 -13.02 5.42
N LYS A 440 6.13 -11.92 5.28
CA LYS A 440 6.46 -11.25 4.01
C LYS A 440 7.77 -11.78 3.40
N GLY A 441 7.79 -12.01 2.09
CA GLY A 441 9.02 -12.26 1.31
C GLY A 441 9.57 -13.69 1.33
N ASN A 442 8.86 -14.65 1.92
CA ASN A 442 9.27 -16.06 1.90
C ASN A 442 8.69 -16.77 0.68
N SER A 443 9.54 -17.46 -0.08
CA SER A 443 9.13 -18.33 -1.19
C SER A 443 8.22 -19.47 -0.75
N ILE A 444 7.49 -20.07 -1.69
CA ILE A 444 6.55 -21.18 -1.43
C ILE A 444 7.26 -22.31 -0.66
N VAL A 445 8.49 -22.65 -1.05
CA VAL A 445 9.29 -23.70 -0.40
C VAL A 445 9.73 -23.29 1.00
N GLU A 446 10.17 -22.06 1.22
CA GLU A 446 10.52 -21.58 2.56
C GLU A 446 9.31 -21.63 3.51
N LYS A 447 8.12 -21.27 3.01
CA LYS A 447 6.88 -21.40 3.80
C LYS A 447 6.55 -22.85 4.11
N PHE A 448 6.75 -23.76 3.16
CA PHE A 448 6.57 -25.20 3.40
C PHE A 448 7.54 -25.71 4.48
N ILE A 449 8.83 -25.34 4.40
CA ILE A 449 9.84 -25.65 5.44
C ILE A 449 9.34 -25.18 6.81
N ASN A 450 8.85 -23.94 6.87
CA ASN A 450 8.35 -23.37 8.12
C ASN A 450 7.11 -24.10 8.66
N VAL A 451 6.24 -24.62 7.80
CA VAL A 451 5.09 -25.45 8.21
C VAL A 451 5.57 -26.80 8.79
N ILE A 452 6.59 -27.42 8.18
CA ILE A 452 7.20 -28.66 8.70
C ILE A 452 7.80 -28.42 10.08
N VAL A 453 8.58 -27.35 10.24
CA VAL A 453 9.21 -26.99 11.50
C VAL A 453 8.15 -26.67 12.56
N LEU A 454 7.15 -25.86 12.21
CA LEU A 454 6.05 -25.53 13.13
C LEU A 454 5.30 -26.78 13.61
N ASN A 455 5.09 -27.75 12.72
CA ASN A 455 4.44 -29.01 13.09
C ASN A 455 5.25 -29.81 14.13
N TYR A 456 6.56 -29.85 13.98
CA TYR A 456 7.44 -30.59 14.89
C TYR A 456 7.49 -29.96 16.28
N TYR A 457 7.68 -28.64 16.37
CA TYR A 457 7.86 -27.95 17.65
C TYR A 457 6.56 -27.58 18.37
N LEU A 458 5.46 -27.34 17.64
CA LEU A 458 4.17 -26.95 18.22
C LEU A 458 3.05 -27.92 17.86
N GLY A 459 2.92 -28.27 16.57
CA GLY A 459 1.97 -29.28 16.11
C GLY A 459 0.50 -28.89 16.25
N THR A 460 0.06 -27.89 15.50
CA THR A 460 -1.36 -27.48 15.38
C THR A 460 -2.20 -28.57 14.69
N ALA A 461 -3.54 -28.50 14.81
CA ALA A 461 -4.43 -29.47 14.17
C ALA A 461 -4.29 -29.41 12.63
N GLU A 462 -4.21 -28.21 12.09
CA GLU A 462 -4.07 -27.93 10.66
C GLU A 462 -2.73 -28.42 10.12
N THR A 463 -1.60 -28.11 10.78
CA THR A 463 -0.28 -28.60 10.33
C THR A 463 -0.18 -30.12 10.37
N LYS A 464 -0.77 -30.76 11.38
CA LYS A 464 -0.84 -32.22 11.48
C LYS A 464 -1.71 -32.80 10.35
N ARG A 465 -2.89 -32.24 10.10
CA ARG A 465 -3.78 -32.67 9.00
C ARG A 465 -3.13 -32.50 7.65
N PHE A 466 -2.38 -31.42 7.42
CA PHE A 466 -1.69 -31.19 6.16
C PHE A 466 -0.54 -32.18 5.94
N LEU A 467 0.32 -32.36 6.96
CA LEU A 467 1.56 -33.13 6.81
C LEU A 467 1.41 -34.63 7.05
N CYS A 468 0.39 -35.10 7.75
CA CYS A 468 0.16 -36.53 8.01
C CYS A 468 -0.65 -37.24 6.92
N LYS A 469 -1.10 -36.53 5.88
CA LYS A 469 -1.78 -37.13 4.74
C LYS A 469 -0.85 -37.96 3.87
N SER A 470 -1.43 -38.97 3.20
CA SER A 470 -0.72 -39.84 2.26
C SER A 470 -0.12 -39.10 1.06
N ASN A 471 -0.59 -37.89 0.75
CA ASN A 471 -0.09 -37.05 -0.34
C ASN A 471 0.88 -35.94 0.10
N ALA A 472 1.31 -35.89 1.37
CA ALA A 472 2.19 -34.82 1.86
C ALA A 472 3.50 -34.70 1.05
N GLN A 473 4.11 -35.84 0.65
CA GLN A 473 5.28 -35.83 -0.24
C GLN A 473 4.97 -35.20 -1.61
N ARG A 474 3.82 -35.52 -2.20
CA ARG A 474 3.39 -34.95 -3.48
C ARG A 474 3.18 -33.44 -3.37
N MET A 475 2.61 -32.97 -2.27
CA MET A 475 2.45 -31.53 -2.02
C MET A 475 3.81 -30.82 -1.90
N TYR A 476 4.78 -31.45 -1.23
CA TYR A 476 6.15 -30.93 -1.17
C TYR A 476 6.80 -30.87 -2.56
N ASP A 477 6.71 -31.95 -3.34
CA ASP A 477 7.30 -32.02 -4.68
C ASP A 477 6.64 -31.01 -5.64
N LEU A 478 5.32 -30.79 -5.52
CA LEU A 478 4.60 -29.76 -6.27
C LEU A 478 5.03 -28.36 -5.85
N ALA A 479 5.13 -28.10 -4.54
CA ALA A 479 5.58 -26.81 -4.03
C ALA A 479 6.98 -26.45 -4.54
N ASP A 480 7.91 -27.42 -4.60
CA ASP A 480 9.25 -27.20 -5.14
C ASP A 480 9.24 -26.86 -6.64
N LYS A 481 8.55 -27.68 -7.45
CA LYS A 481 8.46 -27.46 -8.91
C LYS A 481 7.76 -26.15 -9.27
N LEU A 482 6.66 -25.82 -8.59
CA LEU A 482 5.94 -24.56 -8.80
C LEU A 482 6.80 -23.36 -8.37
N ASN A 483 7.61 -23.51 -7.32
CA ASN A 483 8.52 -22.47 -6.87
C ASN A 483 9.68 -22.23 -7.84
N GLN A 484 10.17 -23.26 -8.53
CA GLN A 484 11.16 -23.10 -9.61
C GLN A 484 10.60 -22.22 -10.73
N ILE A 485 9.35 -22.45 -11.14
CA ILE A 485 8.67 -21.61 -12.13
C ILE A 485 8.42 -20.19 -11.59
N ARG A 486 7.97 -20.06 -10.34
CA ARG A 486 7.77 -18.78 -9.65
C ARG A 486 9.04 -17.93 -9.63
N ARG A 487 10.21 -18.57 -9.47
CA ARG A 487 11.50 -17.88 -9.49
C ARG A 487 11.86 -17.26 -10.84
N LYS A 488 11.42 -17.86 -11.95
CA LYS A 488 11.62 -17.30 -13.31
C LYS A 488 10.82 -16.02 -13.55
N VAL A 489 9.70 -15.84 -12.85
CA VAL A 489 8.82 -14.67 -13.01
C VAL A 489 9.06 -13.59 -11.94
N SER A 490 9.66 -13.94 -10.80
CA SER A 490 10.27 -12.94 -9.92
C SER A 490 11.62 -12.54 -10.53
N HIS A 491 11.96 -11.25 -10.60
CA HIS A 491 13.17 -10.69 -11.24
C HIS A 491 14.54 -11.14 -10.65
N ASP A 492 14.59 -12.32 -10.01
CA ASP A 492 15.71 -12.87 -9.23
C ASP A 492 16.55 -13.91 -10.01
N THR A 493 16.18 -14.26 -11.25
CA THR A 493 16.92 -15.28 -12.03
C THR A 493 17.11 -14.91 -13.49
N ASP A 494 18.26 -15.27 -14.07
CA ASP A 494 18.56 -15.16 -15.51
C ASP A 494 17.79 -16.18 -16.38
N GLU A 495 17.04 -17.10 -15.76
CA GLU A 495 16.25 -18.11 -16.47
C GLU A 495 14.98 -17.51 -17.05
N ARG A 496 14.79 -17.68 -18.37
CA ARG A 496 13.60 -17.18 -19.07
C ARG A 496 12.39 -18.05 -18.76
N PHE A 497 11.26 -17.39 -18.50
CA PHE A 497 9.96 -18.03 -18.43
C PHE A 497 9.48 -18.45 -19.82
N GLU A 498 8.94 -19.67 -19.94
CA GLU A 498 8.47 -20.22 -21.21
C GLU A 498 6.96 -20.56 -21.17
N PRO A 499 6.28 -20.64 -22.33
CA PRO A 499 4.87 -21.07 -22.38
C PRO A 499 4.60 -22.42 -21.70
N ARG A 500 5.56 -23.35 -21.73
CA ARG A 500 5.47 -24.67 -21.08
C ARG A 500 5.49 -24.55 -19.55
N ASP A 501 6.21 -23.57 -19.01
CA ASP A 501 6.21 -23.29 -17.57
C ASP A 501 4.81 -22.86 -17.13
N TYR A 502 4.16 -21.98 -17.89
CA TYR A 502 2.78 -21.57 -17.64
C TYR A 502 1.80 -22.76 -17.66
N GLU A 503 1.84 -23.58 -18.72
CA GLU A 503 0.97 -24.75 -18.86
C GLU A 503 1.15 -25.74 -17.71
N PHE A 504 2.41 -26.03 -17.35
CA PHE A 504 2.72 -26.88 -16.21
C PHE A 504 2.21 -26.26 -14.90
N TYR A 505 2.45 -24.97 -14.68
CA TYR A 505 2.04 -24.29 -13.46
C TYR A 505 0.53 -24.35 -13.28
N MET A 506 -0.25 -23.96 -14.29
CA MET A 506 -1.71 -23.93 -14.21
C MET A 506 -2.35 -25.32 -14.08
N THR A 507 -1.70 -26.33 -14.64
CA THR A 507 -2.17 -27.73 -14.51
C THR A 507 -2.02 -28.25 -13.08
N ASN A 508 -1.02 -27.76 -12.33
CA ASN A 508 -0.63 -28.36 -11.05
C ASN A 508 -0.93 -27.47 -9.83
N VAL A 509 -1.02 -26.14 -9.97
CA VAL A 509 -1.14 -25.21 -8.83
C VAL A 509 -2.42 -25.42 -8.03
N PHE A 510 -3.54 -25.73 -8.71
CA PHE A 510 -4.82 -25.95 -8.04
C PHE A 510 -4.82 -27.20 -7.17
N GLU A 511 -4.00 -28.21 -7.51
CA GLU A 511 -3.83 -29.39 -6.65
C GLU A 511 -3.17 -29.00 -5.32
N LEU A 512 -2.12 -28.18 -5.37
CA LEU A 512 -1.46 -27.66 -4.18
C LEU A 512 -2.43 -26.79 -3.35
N ILE A 513 -3.18 -25.89 -4.00
CA ILE A 513 -4.18 -25.04 -3.34
C ILE A 513 -5.22 -25.88 -2.60
N ASN A 514 -5.79 -26.91 -3.26
CA ASN A 514 -6.75 -27.80 -2.63
C ASN A 514 -6.14 -28.58 -1.46
N GLY A 515 -4.91 -29.09 -1.61
CA GLY A 515 -4.20 -29.77 -0.52
C GLY A 515 -4.02 -28.88 0.72
N LEU A 516 -3.71 -27.60 0.53
CA LEU A 516 -3.63 -26.62 1.62
C LEU A 516 -5.00 -26.35 2.26
N LEU A 517 -6.05 -26.17 1.45
CA LEU A 517 -7.41 -25.89 1.95
C LEU A 517 -8.01 -27.07 2.71
N GLU A 518 -7.72 -28.30 2.30
CA GLU A 518 -8.22 -29.49 2.99
C GLU A 518 -7.67 -29.62 4.43
N ALA A 519 -6.56 -28.95 4.78
CA ALA A 519 -6.04 -28.94 6.15
C ALA A 519 -7.03 -28.29 7.14
N TYR A 520 -7.90 -27.41 6.63
CA TYR A 520 -8.87 -26.64 7.39
C TYR A 520 -10.27 -27.27 7.40
N LYS A 521 -10.44 -28.47 6.83
CA LYS A 521 -11.71 -29.17 6.85
C LYS A 521 -12.07 -29.57 8.29
N GLU A 522 -13.23 -29.12 8.76
CA GLU A 522 -13.80 -29.57 10.02
C GLU A 522 -14.35 -31.00 9.83
N ASP A 523 -14.10 -31.87 10.80
CA ASP A 523 -14.53 -33.28 10.76
C ASP A 523 -15.98 -33.44 11.21
#